data_AF-A0A1J0A642-F1
#
_entry.id   AF-A0A1J0A642-F1
#
_cell.length_a   1.000
_cell.length_b   1.000
_cell.length_c   1.000
_cell.angle_alpha   90.00
_cell.angle_beta   90.00
_cell.angle_gamma   90.00
#
_symmetry.space_group_name_H-M   'P 1'
#
loop_
_entity.id
_entity.type
_entity.pdbx_description
1 polymer ?
#
loop_
_entity_poly.entity_id
_entity_poly.type
_entity_poly.pdbx_seq_one_letter_code
_entity_poly.pdbx_strand_id
1 'polypeptide(L)'
;MGSKITKFRVDDSVYGRTPMTGAFQEYVVVGENDIAKAPKNRSLVESASVPLAGLTAYQGLFDWLQLKEKQSILILGGSGGVGHIVT
;
A
#
# COMPACT_ATOMS: atom_id res chain seq x y z
N MET A 1 -8.64 18.75 7.81
CA MET A 1 -8.68 18.25 6.42
C MET A 1 -8.39 19.41 5.48
N GLY A 2 -7.60 19.20 4.42
CA GLY A 2 -7.33 20.26 3.44
C GLY A 2 -8.60 20.66 2.67
N SER A 3 -8.70 21.92 2.25
CA SER A 3 -9.89 22.46 1.57
C SER A 3 -10.18 21.87 0.18
N LYS A 4 -9.19 21.18 -0.42
CA LYS A 4 -9.30 20.54 -1.73
C LYS A 4 -9.55 19.02 -1.66
N ILE A 5 -9.70 18.46 -0.47
CA ILE A 5 -9.97 17.02 -0.29
C ILE A 5 -11.43 16.74 -0.65
N THR A 6 -11.65 15.72 -1.46
CA THR A 6 -12.96 15.31 -1.98
C THR A 6 -13.25 13.81 -1.82
N LYS A 7 -12.22 12.96 -1.68
CA LYS A 7 -12.35 11.49 -1.64
C LYS A 7 -12.62 10.93 -0.24
N PHE A 8 -12.37 11.71 0.81
CA PHE A 8 -12.42 11.26 2.21
C PHE A 8 -13.24 12.20 3.08
N ARG A 9 -13.70 11.68 4.21
CA ARG A 9 -14.40 12.42 5.27
C ARG A 9 -13.72 12.19 6.61
N VAL A 10 -14.01 13.06 7.57
CA VAL A 10 -13.64 12.81 8.97
C VAL A 10 -14.25 11.47 9.40
N ASP A 11 -13.53 10.73 10.22
CA ASP A 11 -13.86 9.37 10.70
C ASP A 11 -13.80 8.25 9.65
N ASP A 12 -13.36 8.52 8.41
CA ASP A 12 -13.01 7.44 7.48
C ASP A 12 -11.79 6.67 8.00
N SER A 13 -11.94 5.35 8.17
CA SER A 13 -10.82 4.42 8.34
C SER A 13 -10.02 4.34 7.04
N VAL A 14 -8.76 4.76 7.09
CA VAL A 14 -7.86 4.79 5.92
C VAL A 14 -6.58 4.01 6.18
N TYR A 15 -5.94 3.57 5.10
CA TYR A 15 -4.64 2.93 5.12
C TYR A 15 -3.84 3.41 3.91
N GLY A 16 -2.52 3.36 4.01
CA GLY A 16 -1.65 3.84 2.95
C GLY A 16 -0.19 3.82 3.34
N ARG A 17 0.66 4.32 2.46
CA ARG A 17 2.09 4.50 2.72
C ARG A 17 2.32 5.96 3.11
N THR A 18 3.04 6.20 4.19
CA THR A 18 3.43 7.57 4.55
C THR A 18 4.57 8.07 3.65
N PRO A 19 4.65 9.40 3.41
CA PRO A 19 5.84 10.03 2.84
C PRO A 19 7.10 9.75 3.66
N MET A 20 8.26 10.30 3.26
CA MET A 20 9.56 10.06 3.96
C MET A 20 9.63 10.56 5.42
N THR A 21 8.51 10.99 6.01
CA THR A 21 8.36 11.39 7.41
C THR A 21 8.19 10.19 8.36
N GLY A 22 7.99 8.97 7.86
CA GLY A 22 7.78 7.78 8.69
C GLY A 22 6.33 7.62 9.20
N ALA A 23 6.03 6.48 9.82
CA ALA A 23 4.67 6.12 10.26
C ALA A 23 4.53 5.83 11.77
N PHE A 24 5.64 5.77 12.52
CA PHE A 24 5.62 5.54 13.97
C PHE A 24 5.40 6.85 14.74
N GLN A 25 4.18 7.35 14.64
CA GLN A 25 3.72 8.60 15.26
C GLN A 25 2.20 8.53 15.44
N GLU A 26 1.67 9.32 16.37
CA GLU A 26 0.22 9.37 16.63
C GLU A 26 -0.55 10.05 15.49
N TYR A 27 0.09 10.98 14.78
CA TYR A 27 -0.51 11.76 13.71
C TYR A 27 0.46 11.96 12.56
N VAL A 28 -0.03 11.94 11.31
CA VAL A 28 0.76 12.22 10.11
C VAL A 28 -0.09 12.98 9.09
N VAL A 29 0.53 13.91 8.37
CA VAL A 29 -0.10 14.58 7.22
C VAL A 29 0.29 13.82 5.96
N VAL A 30 -0.72 13.45 5.17
CA VAL A 30 -0.57 12.69 3.92
C VAL A 30 -1.36 13.35 2.80
N GLY A 31 -0.94 13.14 1.55
CA GLY A 31 -1.70 13.55 0.39
C GLY A 31 -2.95 12.70 0.18
N GLU A 32 -3.97 13.25 -0.46
CA GLU A 32 -5.20 12.52 -0.79
C GLU A 32 -4.94 11.24 -1.60
N ASN A 33 -3.89 11.25 -2.42
CA ASN A 33 -3.54 10.11 -3.29
C ASN A 33 -2.58 9.11 -2.63
N ASP A 34 -2.10 9.38 -1.41
CA ASP A 34 -1.17 8.48 -0.69
C ASP A 34 -1.90 7.45 0.19
N ILE A 35 -3.23 7.58 0.29
CA ILE A 35 -4.10 6.76 1.12
C ILE A 35 -5.30 6.25 0.33
N ALA A 36 -5.88 5.16 0.84
CA ALA A 36 -7.14 4.59 0.39
C ALA A 36 -8.03 4.26 1.60
N LYS A 37 -9.32 4.03 1.35
CA LYS A 37 -10.23 3.56 2.39
C LYS A 37 -9.86 2.13 2.79
N ALA A 38 -9.76 1.89 4.09
CA ALA A 38 -9.48 0.55 4.60
C ALA A 38 -10.62 -0.42 4.20
N PRO A 39 -10.29 -1.68 3.83
CA PRO A 39 -11.30 -2.71 3.60
C PRO A 39 -12.19 -2.92 4.82
N LYS A 40 -13.50 -3.05 4.61
CA LYS A 40 -14.46 -3.25 5.71
C LYS A 40 -14.37 -4.62 6.39
N ASN A 41 -13.75 -5.59 5.73
CA ASN A 41 -13.66 -6.98 6.17
C ASN A 41 -12.30 -7.34 6.80
N ARG A 42 -11.44 -6.36 7.08
CA ARG A 42 -10.12 -6.56 7.70
C ARG A 42 -9.90 -5.52 8.79
N SER A 43 -9.10 -5.88 9.79
CA SER A 43 -8.67 -4.93 10.81
C SER A 43 -7.75 -3.86 10.21
N LEU A 44 -7.64 -2.71 10.88
CA LEU A 44 -6.67 -1.68 10.51
C LEU A 44 -5.23 -2.18 10.62
N VAL A 45 -4.94 -3.07 11.57
CA VAL A 45 -3.61 -3.67 11.76
C VAL A 45 -3.23 -4.54 10.55
N GLU A 46 -4.12 -5.43 10.12
CA GLU A 46 -3.92 -6.21 8.89
C GLU A 46 -3.78 -5.29 7.68
N SER A 47 -4.67 -4.29 7.55
CA SER A 47 -4.64 -3.35 6.43
C SER A 47 -3.31 -2.58 6.35
N ALA A 48 -2.76 -2.14 7.49
CA ALA A 48 -1.51 -1.38 7.56
C ALA A 48 -0.28 -2.16 7.06
N SER A 49 -0.33 -3.50 7.04
CA SER A 49 0.79 -4.34 6.57
C SER A 49 0.97 -4.34 5.05
N VAL A 50 -0.04 -3.93 4.29
CA VAL A 50 -0.12 -4.11 2.84
C VAL A 50 0.51 -2.98 2.01
N PRO A 51 0.29 -1.67 2.29
CA PRO A 51 0.52 -0.60 1.32
C PRO A 51 1.91 -0.58 0.69
N LEU A 52 2.96 -0.64 1.50
CA LEU A 52 4.33 -0.57 1.00
C LEU A 52 4.68 -1.83 0.18
N ALA A 53 4.44 -3.00 0.75
CA ALA A 53 4.82 -4.25 0.14
C ALA A 53 3.99 -4.54 -1.13
N GLY A 54 2.68 -4.32 -1.07
CA GLY A 54 1.75 -4.53 -2.17
C GLY A 54 1.98 -3.57 -3.32
N LEU A 55 2.21 -2.28 -3.04
CA LEU A 55 2.55 -1.31 -4.09
C LEU A 55 3.89 -1.67 -4.76
N THR A 56 4.89 -2.09 -3.97
CA THR A 56 6.19 -2.51 -4.50
C THR A 56 6.06 -3.74 -5.39
N ALA A 57 5.28 -4.74 -4.97
CA ALA A 57 4.99 -5.92 -5.77
C ALA A 57 4.26 -5.53 -7.08
N TYR A 58 3.24 -4.68 -6.99
CA TYR A 58 2.47 -4.24 -8.16
C TYR A 58 3.35 -3.48 -9.17
N GLN A 59 4.12 -2.50 -8.71
CA GLN A 59 5.02 -1.72 -9.57
C GLN A 59 6.07 -2.61 -10.23
N GLY A 60 6.67 -3.53 -9.47
CA GLY A 60 7.63 -4.48 -10.01
C GLY A 60 7.02 -5.36 -11.10
N LEU A 61 5.86 -5.98 -10.84
CA LEU A 61 5.24 -6.93 -11.76
C LEU A 61 4.61 -6.26 -12.98
N PHE A 62 3.86 -5.18 -12.79
CA PHE A 62 2.97 -4.63 -13.83
C PHE A 62 3.50 -3.35 -14.46
N ASP A 63 4.11 -2.45 -13.69
CA ASP A 63 4.60 -1.19 -14.25
C ASP A 63 5.98 -1.36 -14.90
N TRP A 64 6.87 -2.13 -14.26
CA TRP A 64 8.26 -2.26 -14.69
C TRP A 64 8.52 -3.53 -15.51
N LEU A 65 8.24 -4.72 -14.95
CA LEU A 65 8.44 -5.99 -15.66
C LEU A 65 7.38 -6.20 -16.75
N GLN A 66 6.20 -5.59 -16.59
CA GLN A 66 5.04 -5.78 -17.46
C GLN A 66 4.73 -7.27 -17.72
N LEU A 67 4.83 -8.07 -16.66
CA LEU A 67 4.81 -9.53 -16.72
C LEU A 67 3.57 -10.04 -17.47
N LYS A 68 3.80 -10.99 -18.37
CA LYS A 68 2.77 -11.65 -19.17
C LYS A 68 2.58 -13.09 -18.72
N GLU A 69 1.43 -13.64 -19.08
CA GLU A 69 1.12 -15.05 -18.85
C GLU A 69 2.23 -15.95 -19.42
N LYS A 70 2.53 -17.05 -18.72
CA LYS A 70 3.56 -18.04 -19.09
C LYS A 70 5.01 -17.55 -19.01
N GLN A 71 5.27 -16.34 -18.53
CA GLN A 71 6.62 -15.90 -18.18
C GLN A 71 6.97 -16.30 -16.75
N SER A 72 8.24 -16.66 -16.53
CA SER A 72 8.77 -17.00 -15.22
C SER A 72 9.68 -15.89 -14.71
N ILE A 73 9.65 -15.65 -13.40
CA ILE A 73 10.51 -14.68 -12.72
C ILE A 73 11.17 -15.32 -11.50
N LEU A 74 12.34 -14.79 -11.10
CA LEU A 74 13.02 -15.17 -9.86
C LEU A 74 12.62 -14.20 -8.74
N ILE A 75 12.06 -14.73 -7.65
CA ILE A 75 11.76 -13.97 -6.44
C ILE A 75 12.80 -14.26 -5.37
N LEU A 76 13.61 -13.27 -5.04
CA LEU A 76 14.54 -13.34 -3.91
C LEU A 76 13.81 -12.98 -2.62
N GLY A 77 13.99 -13.78 -1.57
CA GLY A 77 13.33 -13.55 -0.28
C GLY A 77 11.81 -13.75 -0.34
N GLY A 78 11.35 -14.82 -0.99
CA GLY A 78 9.92 -15.10 -1.18
C GLY A 78 9.06 -15.13 0.09
N SER A 79 9.63 -15.41 1.27
CA SER A 79 8.91 -15.33 2.54
C SER A 79 8.89 -13.95 3.20
N GLY A 80 9.57 -12.96 2.61
CA GLY A 80 9.60 -11.57 3.09
C GLY A 80 8.33 -10.80 2.73
N GLY A 81 8.21 -9.56 3.23
CA GLY A 81 6.99 -8.76 3.08
C GLY A 81 6.54 -8.55 1.63
N VAL A 82 7.46 -8.24 0.71
CA VAL A 82 7.15 -8.12 -0.73
C VAL A 82 7.01 -9.50 -1.37
N GLY A 83 7.96 -10.40 -1.09
CA GLY A 83 8.03 -11.73 -1.69
C GLY A 83 6.74 -12.52 -1.53
N HIS A 84 6.18 -12.53 -0.32
CA HIS A 84 4.97 -13.29 0.01
C HIS A 84 3.73 -12.80 -0.77
N ILE A 85 3.69 -11.53 -1.18
CA ILE A 85 2.59 -10.99 -2.00
C ILE A 85 2.71 -11.47 -3.46
N VAL A 86 3.92 -11.75 -3.91
CA VAL A 86 4.20 -12.15 -5.30
C VAL A 86 4.07 -13.66 -5.51
N THR A 87 4.38 -14.47 -4.49
CA THR A 87 4.38 -15.94 -4.53
C THR A 87 3.02 -16.54 -4.14
#